data_AF-A0A8X6X8V4-F1
#
_entry.id   AF-A0A8X6X8V4-F1
#
_cell.length_a   1.000
_cell.length_b   1.000
_cell.length_c   1.000
_cell.angle_alpha   90.00
_cell.angle_beta   90.00
_cell.angle_gamma   90.00
#
_symmetry.space_group_name_H-M   'P 1'
#
loop_
_entity.id
_entity.type
_entity.pdbx_description
1 polymer ?
#
loop_
_entity_poly.entity_id
_entity_poly.type
_entity_poly.pdbx_seq_one_letter_code
_entity_poly.pdbx_strand_id
1 'polypeptide(L)'
;MQLEVYKTLRTLMEEKNVDAFDIMFNEVLKKFLENDMTREFCKYFIENYANCISSWAYCHRLQSGLNTNMYVESMHKTLKYIYLTGRNAKRLDKIIYALMRFIRDKLVDRLIVMNKGKLTSKLKDLRQHHKTSLSLSTATIIENESGYIVPSSHPHMKLTLFKKIIQTAAVSSFVQIAAIYASTIIHALV
;
A
#
# COMPACT_ATOMS: atom_id res chain seq x y z
N MET A 1 -40.44 -5.26 2.33
CA MET A 1 -39.89 -6.44 3.03
C MET A 1 -38.41 -6.70 2.70
N GLN A 2 -38.02 -7.08 1.47
CA GLN A 2 -36.59 -7.29 1.11
C GLN A 2 -35.71 -6.06 1.38
N LEU A 3 -36.22 -4.87 1.06
CA LEU A 3 -35.53 -3.60 1.34
C LEU A 3 -35.29 -3.38 2.85
N GLU A 4 -36.23 -3.80 3.70
CA GLU A 4 -36.09 -3.66 5.15
C GLU A 4 -35.10 -4.66 5.72
N VAL A 5 -35.14 -5.91 5.25
CA VAL A 5 -34.15 -6.94 5.60
C VAL A 5 -32.75 -6.45 5.23
N TYR A 6 -32.57 -5.95 4.01
CA TYR A 6 -31.30 -5.39 3.54
C TYR A 6 -30.83 -4.22 4.42
N LYS A 7 -31.69 -3.23 4.69
CA LYS A 7 -31.33 -2.08 5.54
C LYS A 7 -30.93 -2.52 6.95
N THR A 8 -31.70 -3.43 7.55
CA THR A 8 -31.43 -3.96 8.89
C THR A 8 -30.08 -4.66 8.96
N LEU A 9 -29.80 -5.56 8.01
CA LEU A 9 -28.52 -6.27 7.93
C LEU A 9 -27.36 -5.33 7.61
N ARG A 10 -27.58 -4.28 6.81
CA ARG A 10 -26.57 -3.28 6.51
C ARG A 10 -26.17 -2.51 7.77
N THR A 11 -27.14 -2.07 8.56
CA THR A 11 -26.89 -1.40 9.85
C THR A 11 -26.16 -2.32 10.81
N LEU A 12 -26.58 -3.58 10.93
CA LEU A 12 -25.92 -4.59 11.75
C LEU A 12 -24.45 -4.79 11.33
N MET A 13 -24.17 -4.88 10.03
CA MET A 13 -22.82 -5.08 9.51
C MET A 13 -21.89 -3.88 9.78
N GLU A 14 -22.42 -2.66 9.80
CA GLU A 14 -21.66 -1.42 9.97
C GLU A 14 -21.50 -0.97 11.43
N GLU A 15 -22.08 -1.70 12.38
CA GLU A 15 -21.95 -1.42 13.81
C GLU A 15 -20.48 -1.47 14.25
N LYS A 16 -20.07 -0.51 15.06
CA LYS A 16 -18.68 -0.29 15.47
C LYS A 16 -18.41 -0.77 16.89
N ASN A 17 -19.42 -0.76 17.74
CA ASN A 17 -19.30 -1.23 19.11
C ASN A 17 -19.68 -2.72 19.18
N VAL A 18 -18.81 -3.54 19.78
CA VAL A 18 -19.03 -5.00 19.87
C VAL A 18 -20.23 -5.33 20.74
N ASP A 19 -20.38 -4.69 21.90
CA ASP A 19 -21.50 -4.94 22.81
C ASP A 19 -22.84 -4.55 22.17
N ALA A 20 -22.87 -3.40 21.47
CA ALA A 20 -24.04 -2.96 20.73
C ALA A 20 -24.37 -3.91 19.57
N PHE A 21 -23.35 -4.42 18.87
CA PHE A 21 -23.52 -5.41 17.81
C PHE A 21 -24.16 -6.68 18.35
N ASP A 22 -23.69 -7.22 19.48
CA ASP A 22 -24.22 -8.48 20.03
C ASP A 22 -25.69 -8.33 20.45
N ILE A 23 -26.06 -7.19 21.02
CA ILE A 23 -27.46 -6.88 21.36
C ILE A 23 -28.30 -6.82 20.07
N MET A 24 -27.88 -6.01 19.09
CA MET A 24 -28.58 -5.84 17.82
C MET A 24 -28.69 -7.17 17.05
N PHE A 25 -27.64 -7.99 17.06
CA PHE A 25 -27.60 -9.27 16.36
C PHE A 25 -28.71 -10.19 16.88
N ASN A 26 -28.81 -10.34 18.20
CA ASN A 26 -29.83 -11.16 18.84
C ASN A 26 -31.25 -10.63 18.57
N GLU A 27 -31.45 -9.30 18.62
CA GLU A 27 -32.74 -8.68 18.30
C GLU A 27 -33.16 -8.90 16.85
N VAL A 28 -32.22 -8.78 15.90
CA VAL A 28 -32.47 -9.01 14.47
C VAL A 28 -32.83 -10.46 14.20
N LEU A 29 -32.10 -11.41 14.80
CA LEU A 29 -32.41 -12.84 14.65
C LEU A 29 -33.81 -13.16 15.18
N LYS A 30 -34.15 -12.65 16.36
CA LYS A 30 -35.49 -12.81 16.95
C LYS A 30 -36.57 -12.25 16.02
N LYS A 31 -36.41 -11.00 15.58
CA LYS A 31 -37.34 -10.33 14.65
C LYS A 31 -37.53 -11.12 13.37
N PHE A 32 -36.46 -11.68 12.80
CA PHE A 32 -36.55 -12.43 11.54
C PHE A 32 -37.12 -13.84 11.70
N LEU A 33 -36.96 -14.48 12.87
CA LEU A 33 -37.55 -15.79 13.18
C LEU A 33 -39.06 -15.69 13.47
N GLU A 34 -39.50 -14.62 14.13
CA GLU A 34 -40.90 -14.36 14.45
C GLU A 34 -41.75 -14.11 13.19
N ASN A 35 -41.17 -13.50 12.16
CA ASN A 35 -41.87 -13.24 10.90
C ASN A 35 -41.74 -14.43 9.93
N ASP A 36 -42.89 -15.04 9.58
CA ASP A 36 -42.97 -16.20 8.68
C ASP A 36 -42.26 -16.00 7.34
N MET A 37 -42.32 -14.79 6.78
CA MET A 37 -41.74 -14.46 5.48
C MET A 37 -40.21 -14.36 5.51
N THR A 38 -39.62 -14.06 6.68
CA THR A 38 -38.17 -13.93 6.86
C THR A 38 -37.54 -15.12 7.56
N ARG A 39 -38.36 -16.04 8.09
CA ARG A 39 -37.90 -17.17 8.91
C ARG A 39 -36.95 -18.09 8.16
N GLU A 40 -37.27 -18.45 6.92
CA GLU A 40 -36.43 -19.34 6.10
C GLU A 40 -35.08 -18.68 5.79
N PHE A 41 -35.10 -17.41 5.43
CA PHE A 41 -33.88 -16.61 5.26
C PHE A 41 -33.06 -16.52 6.55
N CYS A 42 -33.71 -16.35 7.71
CA CYS A 42 -33.03 -16.28 9.00
C CYS A 42 -32.29 -17.59 9.32
N LYS A 43 -32.91 -18.75 9.06
CA LYS A 43 -32.26 -20.05 9.22
C LYS A 43 -31.00 -20.17 8.35
N TYR A 44 -31.13 -19.85 7.06
CA TYR A 44 -29.99 -19.79 6.15
C TYR A 44 -28.90 -18.84 6.65
N PHE A 45 -29.28 -17.66 7.13
CA PHE A 45 -28.35 -16.66 7.63
C PHE A 45 -27.57 -17.15 8.86
N ILE A 46 -28.26 -17.80 9.81
CA ILE A 46 -27.62 -18.39 11.00
C ILE A 46 -26.63 -19.48 10.59
N GLU A 47 -27.04 -20.41 9.73
CA GLU A 47 -26.20 -21.54 9.30
C GLU A 47 -24.91 -21.08 8.58
N ASN A 48 -25.00 -20.02 7.78
CA ASN A 48 -23.89 -19.59 6.91
C ASN A 48 -23.06 -18.43 7.47
N TYR A 49 -23.65 -17.54 8.27
CA TYR A 49 -23.01 -16.27 8.66
C TYR A 49 -22.84 -16.09 10.18
N ALA A 50 -23.65 -16.72 11.03
CA ALA A 50 -23.52 -16.54 12.48
C ALA A 50 -22.20 -17.12 13.05
N ASN A 51 -21.69 -18.21 12.46
CA ASN A 51 -20.44 -18.84 12.90
C ASN A 51 -19.17 -18.06 12.52
N CYS A 52 -19.30 -17.03 11.66
CA CYS A 52 -18.15 -16.27 11.15
C CYS A 52 -18.32 -14.76 11.30
N ILE A 53 -19.03 -14.31 12.35
CA ILE A 53 -19.26 -12.88 12.67
C ILE A 53 -17.97 -12.05 12.59
N SER A 54 -16.86 -12.57 13.14
CA SER A 54 -15.55 -11.91 13.11
C SER A 54 -15.04 -11.59 11.71
N SER A 55 -15.49 -12.33 10.68
CA SER A 55 -15.06 -12.19 9.29
C SER A 55 -15.80 -11.09 8.52
N TRP A 56 -17.02 -10.72 8.94
CA TRP A 56 -17.85 -9.79 8.17
C TRP A 56 -18.29 -8.54 8.95
N ALA A 57 -18.53 -8.64 10.26
CA ALA A 57 -18.98 -7.50 11.07
C ALA A 57 -17.86 -6.47 11.25
N TYR A 58 -18.22 -5.18 11.15
CA TYR A 58 -17.24 -4.09 11.15
C TYR A 58 -16.53 -3.93 12.50
N CYS A 59 -17.27 -4.05 13.61
CA CYS A 59 -16.74 -3.96 14.98
C CYS A 59 -15.56 -4.94 15.24
N HIS A 60 -15.58 -6.14 14.65
CA HIS A 60 -14.48 -7.11 14.78
C HIS A 60 -13.33 -6.89 13.77
N ARG A 61 -13.51 -5.97 12.80
CA ARG A 61 -12.55 -5.68 11.73
C ARG A 61 -11.87 -4.32 11.86
N LEU A 62 -12.19 -3.53 12.89
CA LEU A 62 -11.70 -2.16 13.12
C LEU A 62 -10.17 -2.00 13.01
N GLN A 63 -9.40 -3.01 13.44
CA GLN A 63 -7.93 -2.99 13.38
C GLN A 63 -7.34 -3.81 12.22
N SER A 64 -8.16 -4.42 11.38
CA SER A 64 -7.66 -5.29 10.31
C SER A 64 -6.87 -4.52 9.26
N GLY A 65 -7.10 -3.21 9.09
CA GLY A 65 -6.53 -2.42 7.98
C GLY A 65 -6.94 -2.93 6.59
N LEU A 66 -7.81 -3.94 6.53
CA LEU A 66 -8.19 -4.67 5.33
C LEU A 66 -9.51 -4.11 4.81
N ASN A 67 -9.44 -2.97 4.13
CA ASN A 67 -10.47 -2.60 3.17
C ASN A 67 -10.28 -3.46 1.91
N THR A 68 -10.66 -4.74 2.01
CA THR A 68 -10.55 -5.72 0.91
C THR A 68 -11.22 -5.23 -0.37
N ASN A 69 -12.26 -4.39 -0.26
CA ASN A 69 -12.90 -3.78 -1.43
C ASN A 69 -11.89 -3.00 -2.28
N MET A 70 -10.96 -2.24 -1.68
CA MET A 70 -9.95 -1.53 -2.47
C MET A 70 -9.03 -2.46 -3.25
N TYR A 71 -8.58 -3.55 -2.61
CA TYR A 71 -7.70 -4.53 -3.27
C TYR A 71 -8.45 -5.32 -4.35
N VAL A 72 -9.69 -5.71 -4.09
CA VAL A 72 -10.55 -6.42 -5.05
C VAL A 72 -10.91 -5.50 -6.21
N GLU A 73 -11.24 -4.24 -5.96
CA GLU A 73 -11.50 -3.24 -7.01
C GLU A 73 -10.24 -2.96 -7.84
N SER A 74 -9.08 -2.85 -7.20
CA SER A 74 -7.80 -2.69 -7.89
C SER A 74 -7.51 -3.89 -8.81
N MET A 75 -7.66 -5.12 -8.29
CA MET A 75 -7.54 -6.35 -9.06
C MET A 75 -8.53 -6.38 -10.24
N HIS A 76 -9.80 -6.05 -10.00
CA HIS A 76 -10.82 -6.00 -11.03
C HIS A 76 -10.50 -4.97 -12.11
N LYS A 77 -10.05 -3.77 -11.74
CA LYS A 77 -9.59 -2.74 -12.70
C LYS A 77 -8.41 -3.25 -13.53
N THR A 78 -7.43 -3.88 -12.90
CA THR A 78 -6.29 -4.49 -13.62
C THR A 78 -6.77 -5.55 -14.61
N LEU A 79 -7.62 -6.48 -14.19
CA LEU A 79 -8.17 -7.50 -15.08
C LEU A 79 -8.96 -6.87 -16.25
N LYS A 80 -9.85 -5.93 -15.96
CA LYS A 80 -10.69 -5.27 -16.97
C LYS A 80 -9.86 -4.50 -17.99
N TYR A 81 -8.97 -3.63 -17.55
CA TYR A 81 -8.30 -2.68 -18.45
C TYR A 81 -6.99 -3.21 -19.03
N ILE A 82 -6.21 -3.99 -18.27
CA ILE A 82 -4.91 -4.51 -18.72
C ILE A 82 -5.08 -5.84 -19.46
N TYR A 83 -5.83 -6.78 -18.90
CA TYR A 83 -5.94 -8.13 -19.44
C TYR A 83 -7.09 -8.31 -20.44
N LEU A 84 -8.20 -7.58 -20.24
CA LEU A 84 -9.40 -7.65 -21.08
C LEU A 84 -9.61 -6.42 -21.97
N THR A 85 -8.63 -5.50 -22.02
CA THR A 85 -8.61 -4.31 -22.89
C THR A 85 -9.87 -3.44 -22.81
N GLY A 86 -10.48 -3.38 -21.61
CA GLY A 86 -11.69 -2.61 -21.33
C GLY A 86 -12.99 -3.26 -21.82
N ARG A 87 -12.93 -4.45 -22.44
CA ARG A 87 -14.09 -5.14 -22.99
C ARG A 87 -14.75 -6.03 -21.94
N ASN A 88 -16.08 -6.10 -21.99
CA ASN A 88 -16.82 -7.08 -21.20
C ASN A 88 -16.64 -8.46 -21.83
N ALA A 89 -15.90 -9.35 -21.15
CA ALA A 89 -15.71 -10.72 -21.60
C ALA A 89 -16.99 -11.51 -21.37
N LYS A 90 -17.72 -11.83 -22.45
CA LYS A 90 -18.93 -12.67 -22.38
C LYS A 90 -18.63 -14.17 -22.26
N ARG A 91 -17.44 -14.59 -22.71
CA ARG A 91 -17.03 -15.99 -22.67
C ARG A 91 -16.12 -16.27 -21.48
N LEU A 92 -16.42 -17.34 -20.77
CA LEU A 92 -15.73 -17.74 -19.54
C LEU A 92 -14.25 -18.12 -19.79
N ASP A 93 -13.96 -18.81 -20.90
CA ASP A 93 -12.61 -19.24 -21.28
C ASP A 93 -11.62 -18.06 -21.36
N LYS A 94 -12.07 -16.93 -21.93
CA LYS A 94 -11.26 -15.71 -22.00
C LYS A 94 -10.99 -15.09 -20.63
N ILE A 95 -11.96 -15.17 -19.71
CA ILE A 95 -11.80 -14.67 -18.34
C ILE A 95 -10.81 -15.54 -17.58
N ILE A 96 -10.93 -16.87 -17.68
CA ILE A 96 -10.02 -17.81 -17.04
C ILE A 96 -8.59 -17.59 -17.56
N TYR A 97 -8.42 -17.44 -18.87
CA TYR A 97 -7.12 -17.14 -19.46
C TYR A 97 -6.51 -15.82 -18.93
N ALA A 98 -7.31 -14.75 -18.87
CA ALA A 98 -6.89 -13.48 -18.31
C ALA A 98 -6.48 -13.59 -16.84
N LEU A 99 -7.24 -14.34 -16.03
CA LEU A 99 -6.95 -14.57 -14.62
C LEU A 99 -5.65 -15.36 -14.42
N MET A 100 -5.44 -16.44 -15.19
CA MET A 100 -4.20 -17.21 -15.16
C MET A 100 -3.00 -16.33 -15.54
N ARG A 101 -3.16 -15.46 -16.55
CA ARG A 101 -2.13 -14.51 -16.95
C ARG A 101 -1.78 -13.53 -15.81
N PHE A 102 -2.80 -12.96 -15.18
CA PHE A 102 -2.65 -12.07 -14.03
C PHE A 102 -1.92 -12.75 -12.86
N ILE A 103 -2.31 -13.96 -12.49
CA ILE A 103 -1.67 -14.71 -11.40
C ILE A 103 -0.20 -14.96 -11.72
N ARG A 104 0.11 -15.42 -12.93
CA ARG A 104 1.49 -15.65 -13.36
C ARG A 104 2.33 -14.39 -13.24
N ASP A 105 1.83 -13.26 -13.73
CA ASP A 105 2.56 -11.99 -13.68
C ASP A 105 2.80 -11.55 -12.21
N LYS A 106 1.82 -11.75 -11.31
CA LYS A 106 1.98 -11.50 -9.86
C LYS A 106 3.00 -12.40 -9.18
N LEU A 107 3.07 -13.67 -9.58
CA LEU A 107 4.08 -14.60 -9.06
C LEU A 107 5.49 -14.20 -9.52
N VAL A 108 5.63 -13.75 -10.77
CA VAL A 108 6.89 -13.23 -11.30
C VAL A 108 7.30 -11.94 -10.58
N ASP A 109 6.38 -10.99 -10.40
CA ASP A 109 6.63 -9.75 -9.63
C ASP A 109 7.13 -10.08 -8.21
N ARG A 110 6.48 -11.04 -7.53
CA ARG A 110 6.88 -11.49 -6.19
C ARG A 110 8.29 -12.09 -6.21
N LEU A 111 8.59 -12.95 -7.18
CA LEU A 111 9.93 -13.54 -7.32
C LEU A 111 11.00 -12.48 -7.53
N ILE A 112 10.73 -11.46 -8.35
CA ILE A 112 11.63 -10.32 -8.56
C ILE A 112 11.88 -9.58 -7.25
N VAL A 113 10.81 -9.25 -6.51
CA VAL A 113 10.93 -8.53 -5.24
C VAL A 113 11.70 -9.35 -4.19
N MET A 114 11.50 -10.65 -4.13
CA MET A 114 12.23 -11.53 -3.20
C MET A 114 13.72 -11.59 -3.50
N ASN A 115 14.12 -11.62 -4.78
CA ASN A 115 15.53 -11.77 -5.16
C ASN A 115 16.28 -10.44 -5.27
N LYS A 116 15.63 -9.37 -5.72
CA LYS A 116 16.27 -8.06 -5.98
C LYS A 116 15.92 -7.00 -4.93
N GLY A 117 15.04 -7.32 -4.00
CA GLY A 117 14.41 -6.35 -3.11
C GLY A 117 13.33 -5.53 -3.83
N LYS A 118 12.49 -4.84 -3.03
CA LYS A 118 11.47 -3.94 -3.57
C LYS A 118 12.14 -2.66 -4.07
N LEU A 119 12.09 -2.41 -5.38
CA LEU A 119 12.52 -1.13 -5.93
C LEU A 119 11.47 -0.07 -5.60
N THR A 120 11.72 0.71 -4.56
CA THR A 120 10.88 1.86 -4.19
C THR A 120 11.32 3.09 -4.99
N SER A 121 10.42 4.07 -5.15
CA SER A 121 10.76 5.38 -5.71
C SER A 121 11.97 5.98 -5.00
N LYS A 122 11.95 5.98 -3.66
CA LYS A 122 13.08 6.43 -2.82
C LYS A 122 14.41 5.76 -3.16
N LEU A 123 14.41 4.44 -3.37
CA LEU A 123 15.63 3.70 -3.72
C LEU A 123 16.10 4.02 -5.15
N LYS A 124 15.16 4.23 -6.07
CA LYS A 124 15.45 4.67 -7.45
C LYS A 124 16.08 6.06 -7.46
N ASP A 125 15.50 6.99 -6.70
CA ASP A 125 15.99 8.36 -6.57
C ASP A 125 17.38 8.37 -5.93
N LEU A 126 17.58 7.62 -4.84
CA LEU A 126 18.89 7.47 -4.21
C LEU A 126 19.96 6.97 -5.18
N ARG A 127 19.65 5.94 -5.99
CA ARG A 127 20.57 5.43 -7.02
C ARG A 127 20.88 6.49 -8.07
N GLN A 128 19.87 7.26 -8.49
CA GLN A 128 20.06 8.35 -9.44
C GLN A 128 20.97 9.44 -8.85
N HIS A 129 20.73 9.85 -7.61
CA HIS A 129 21.55 10.86 -6.92
C HIS A 129 22.99 10.40 -6.75
N HIS A 130 23.22 9.14 -6.37
CA HIS A 130 24.55 8.55 -6.31
C HIS A 130 25.25 8.60 -7.67
N LYS A 131 24.56 8.23 -8.76
CA LYS A 131 25.13 8.27 -10.11
C LYS A 131 25.47 9.71 -10.54
N THR A 132 24.58 10.66 -10.28
CA THR A 132 24.83 12.09 -10.55
C THR A 132 26.03 12.59 -9.76
N SER A 133 26.14 12.22 -8.49
CA SER A 133 27.27 12.54 -7.63
C SER A 133 28.61 12.04 -8.19
N LEU A 134 28.66 10.80 -8.68
CA LEU A 134 29.86 10.22 -9.27
C LEU A 134 30.36 10.98 -10.49
N SER A 135 29.47 11.66 -11.21
CA SER A 135 29.80 12.46 -12.39
C SER A 135 30.19 13.91 -12.08
N LEU A 136 30.12 14.34 -10.80
CA LEU A 136 30.53 15.68 -10.43
C LEU A 136 32.05 15.81 -10.43
N SER A 137 32.55 16.84 -11.11
CA SER A 137 33.98 17.18 -11.10
C SER A 137 34.41 17.65 -9.70
N THR A 138 35.51 17.10 -9.21
CA THR A 138 36.14 17.52 -7.95
C THR A 138 36.73 18.93 -8.03
N ALA A 139 36.94 19.46 -9.24
CA ALA A 139 37.46 20.80 -9.48
C ALA A 139 36.48 21.92 -9.06
N THR A 140 35.20 21.60 -8.85
CA THR A 140 34.17 22.57 -8.45
C THR A 140 34.06 22.73 -6.94
N ILE A 141 34.87 21.99 -6.16
CA ILE A 141 34.87 22.01 -4.70
C ILE A 141 35.79 23.15 -4.24
N ILE A 142 35.24 24.08 -3.45
CA ILE A 142 35.98 25.22 -2.90
C ILE A 142 36.38 24.89 -1.46
N GLU A 143 37.67 24.93 -1.16
CA GLU A 143 38.18 24.72 0.20
C GLU A 143 38.29 26.05 0.95
N ASN A 144 37.74 26.10 2.17
CA ASN A 144 37.88 27.20 3.12
C ASN A 144 38.55 26.72 4.42
N GLU A 145 38.89 27.65 5.32
CA GLU A 145 39.53 27.36 6.62
C GLU A 145 38.71 26.38 7.48
N SER A 146 37.37 26.38 7.36
CA SER A 146 36.46 25.55 8.16
C SER A 146 35.91 24.30 7.46
N GLY A 147 36.11 24.13 6.14
CA GLY A 147 35.39 23.10 5.38
C GLY A 147 35.55 23.13 3.86
N TYR A 148 34.79 22.26 3.19
CA TYR A 148 34.63 22.22 1.75
C TYR A 148 33.22 22.69 1.36
N ILE A 149 33.12 23.55 0.36
CA ILE A 149 31.85 24.03 -0.20
C ILE A 149 31.61 23.29 -1.52
N VAL A 150 30.48 22.61 -1.60
CA VAL A 150 30.03 21.92 -2.82
C VAL A 150 28.84 22.70 -3.40
N PRO A 151 28.94 23.21 -4.64
CA PRO A 151 27.82 23.90 -5.28
C PRO A 151 26.71 22.90 -5.62
N SER A 152 25.47 23.25 -5.27
CA SER A 152 24.30 22.46 -5.65
C SER A 152 23.92 22.71 -7.12
N SER A 153 23.21 21.76 -7.72
CA SER A 153 22.53 21.97 -9.00
C SER A 153 21.37 22.97 -8.91
N HIS A 154 20.95 23.35 -7.70
CA HIS A 154 19.98 24.42 -7.49
C HIS A 154 20.69 25.78 -7.31
N PRO A 155 20.31 26.83 -8.07
CA PRO A 155 21.04 28.11 -8.15
C PRO A 155 21.27 28.83 -6.81
N HIS A 156 20.51 28.50 -5.77
CA HIS A 156 20.53 29.19 -4.48
C HIS A 156 20.98 28.33 -3.30
N MET A 157 21.42 27.09 -3.54
CA MET A 157 21.80 26.17 -2.45
C MET A 157 23.29 25.83 -2.51
N LYS A 158 24.00 26.09 -1.40
CA LYS A 158 25.41 25.70 -1.21
C LYS A 158 25.49 24.78 0.00
N LEU A 159 26.14 23.63 -0.15
CA LEU A 159 26.31 22.68 0.93
C LEU A 159 27.72 22.83 1.52
N THR A 160 27.81 22.94 2.84
CA THR A 160 29.08 23.11 3.57
C THR A 160 29.41 21.82 4.32
N LEU A 161 30.58 21.23 4.03
CA LEU A 161 31.12 20.05 4.70
C LEU A 161 32.24 20.48 5.66
N PHE A 162 32.10 20.22 6.95
CA PHE A 162 33.08 20.63 7.96
C PHE A 162 34.27 19.65 8.07
N LYS A 163 35.49 20.20 8.22
CA LYS A 163 36.76 19.44 8.30
C LYS A 163 36.81 18.40 9.43
N LYS A 164 36.02 18.56 10.50
CA LYS A 164 36.00 17.64 11.66
C LYS A 164 35.52 16.22 11.33
N ILE A 165 34.78 16.03 10.23
CA ILE A 165 34.32 14.71 9.76
C ILE A 165 35.44 13.97 8.98
N ILE A 166 36.49 14.69 8.55
CA ILE A 166 37.47 14.20 7.57
C ILE A 166 38.66 13.47 8.23
N GLN A 167 38.95 13.73 9.50
CA GLN A 167 40.07 13.09 10.20
C GLN A 167 39.85 11.60 10.54
N THR A 168 38.63 11.08 10.41
CA THR A 168 38.31 9.68 10.76
C THR A 168 38.09 8.73 9.58
N ALA A 169 38.17 9.18 8.32
CA ALA A 169 37.93 8.31 7.18
C ALA A 169 38.88 8.60 6.00
N ALA A 170 39.62 7.57 5.60
CA ALA A 170 40.60 7.61 4.52
C ALA A 170 40.04 8.25 3.22
N VAL A 171 40.83 9.15 2.66
CA VAL A 171 40.46 10.25 1.74
C VAL A 171 39.92 9.80 0.36
N SER A 172 39.99 8.52 0.01
CA SER A 172 39.60 8.03 -1.33
C SER A 172 38.11 7.65 -1.46
N SER A 173 37.45 7.21 -0.39
CA SER A 173 36.06 6.71 -0.46
C SER A 173 35.00 7.75 -0.06
N PHE A 174 35.40 8.90 0.48
CA PHE A 174 34.47 9.84 1.10
C PHE A 174 33.87 10.88 0.15
N VAL A 175 34.48 11.18 -1.00
CA VAL A 175 33.86 12.05 -2.03
C VAL A 175 32.55 11.42 -2.52
N GLN A 176 32.48 10.09 -2.57
CA GLN A 176 31.28 9.34 -2.89
C GLN A 176 30.26 9.35 -1.74
N ILE A 177 30.69 9.27 -0.49
CA ILE A 177 29.81 9.23 0.69
C ILE A 177 29.22 10.62 1.00
N ALA A 178 30.01 11.68 0.92
CA ALA A 178 29.56 13.05 1.21
C ALA A 178 28.48 13.53 0.23
N ALA A 179 28.56 13.11 -1.02
CA ALA A 179 27.57 13.44 -2.03
C ALA A 179 26.29 12.57 -1.95
N ILE A 180 26.37 11.38 -1.35
CA ILE A 180 25.17 10.60 -0.92
C ILE A 180 24.45 11.30 0.24
N TYR A 181 25.20 11.81 1.23
CA TYR A 181 24.62 12.51 2.40
C TYR A 181 24.04 13.89 2.06
N ALA A 182 24.68 14.63 1.14
CA ALA A 182 24.16 15.88 0.59
C ALA A 182 22.77 15.74 -0.03
N SER A 183 22.49 14.59 -0.67
CA SER A 183 21.19 14.30 -1.27
C SER A 183 20.11 13.89 -0.27
N THR A 184 20.49 13.37 0.90
CA THR A 184 19.52 12.87 1.90
C THR A 184 19.01 13.97 2.82
N ILE A 185 19.82 14.99 3.11
CA ILE A 185 19.47 16.10 4.01
C ILE A 185 18.44 17.06 3.37
N ILE A 186 18.37 17.14 2.04
CA ILE A 186 17.42 17.99 1.31
C ILE A 186 15.96 17.61 1.55
N HIS A 187 15.68 16.36 1.97
CA HIS A 187 14.30 15.88 2.17
C HIS A 187 13.86 15.79 3.64
N ALA A 188 14.72 16.16 4.60
CA ALA A 188 14.36 16.21 6.02
C ALA A 188 13.88 17.60 6.48
N LEU A 189 13.88 18.59 5.59
CA LEU A 189 13.47 19.99 5.87
C LEU A 189 12.36 20.51 4.94
N VAL A 190 11.63 19.60 4.28
CA VAL A 190 10.35 19.86 3.57
C VAL A 190 9.38 18.75 3.93
#